data_AF-A0A9N7RNI8-F1
#
_entry.id   AF-A0A9N7RNI8-F1
#
_cell.length_a   1.000
_cell.length_b   1.000
_cell.length_c   1.000
_cell.angle_alpha   90.00
_cell.angle_beta   90.00
_cell.angle_gamma   90.00
#
_symmetry.space_group_name_H-M   'P 1'
#
loop_
_entity.id
_entity.type
_entity.pdbx_description
1 polymer ?
#
loop_
_entity_poly.entity_id
_entity_poly.type
_entity_poly.pdbx_seq_one_letter_code
_entity_poly.pdbx_strand_id
1 'polypeptide(L)'
;MSDTQRGGERGGFRGGFGGGRGRGGDRGGRGRPRRARRDNEEQKWVPVTKLGRLVQAGRIKSLEQIYLHSLPIKEYQIIDTLVGPSLKDEEVATAIRGAIILAKLSVIPVRRGYWGNKIGKPHTVPCKVTGKCGSVTVRMVPAPRGSGIVAARVPKKVLQFAGIEDVFTSSRGSTKTLGNFVKATFDCLLKTYGFLTPDFWRETRFTKSPFQEYTDLLAMPTAKTVQITEETEA
;
A
#
# COMPACT_ATOMS: atom_id res chain seq x y z
N MET A 1 13.39 53.83 46.02
CA MET A 1 13.75 53.66 47.44
C MET A 1 12.72 52.73 48.06
N SER A 2 13.18 51.52 48.42
CA SER A 2 12.64 50.58 49.41
C SER A 2 11.17 50.70 49.86
N ASP A 3 10.37 49.69 49.50
CA ASP A 3 9.15 49.33 50.23
C ASP A 3 9.49 48.59 51.54
N THR A 4 8.77 48.97 52.59
CA THR A 4 9.02 48.65 54.00
C THR A 4 8.00 47.62 54.52
N GLN A 5 8.54 46.54 55.08
CA GLN A 5 8.12 45.66 56.20
C GLN A 5 6.64 45.46 56.64
N ARG A 6 6.28 44.16 56.69
CA ARG A 6 5.70 43.30 57.77
C ARG A 6 4.41 43.67 58.52
N GLY A 7 3.53 42.65 58.62
CA GLY A 7 3.14 42.07 59.92
C GLY A 7 1.64 41.83 60.17
N GLY A 8 1.27 40.62 60.63
CA GLY A 8 -0.01 40.37 61.33
C GLY A 8 -0.55 38.93 61.31
N GLU A 9 -0.07 38.06 62.19
CA GLU A 9 -0.76 36.80 62.60
C GLU A 9 -1.84 37.10 63.66
N ARG A 10 -2.99 36.40 63.61
CA ARG A 10 -3.84 36.08 64.79
C ARG A 10 -4.59 34.77 64.55
N GLY A 11 -4.50 33.88 65.53
CA GLY A 11 -4.94 32.48 65.47
C GLY A 11 -6.37 32.22 65.97
N GLY A 12 -6.68 30.92 66.10
CA GLY A 12 -7.95 30.44 66.63
C GLY A 12 -8.09 28.92 66.58
N PHE A 13 -7.38 28.20 67.46
CA PHE A 13 -7.70 26.81 67.80
C PHE A 13 -8.85 26.76 68.81
N ARG A 14 -9.90 25.95 68.54
CA ARG A 14 -10.74 25.34 69.58
C ARG A 14 -11.37 24.05 69.06
N GLY A 15 -10.99 22.93 69.66
CA GLY A 15 -11.54 21.60 69.40
C GLY A 15 -12.85 21.31 70.16
N GLY A 16 -13.52 20.23 69.73
CA GLY A 16 -14.67 19.64 70.41
C GLY A 16 -14.92 18.23 69.90
N PHE A 17 -14.78 17.25 70.80
CA PHE A 17 -14.91 15.80 70.62
C PHE A 17 -16.37 15.34 70.43
N GLY A 18 -16.58 14.22 69.72
CA GLY A 18 -17.85 13.48 69.72
C GLY A 18 -17.81 12.23 68.83
N GLY A 19 -17.56 11.07 69.44
CA GLY A 19 -17.50 9.77 68.76
C GLY A 19 -18.87 9.19 68.40
N GLY A 20 -18.88 8.27 67.43
CA GLY A 20 -20.08 7.50 67.06
C GLY A 20 -19.81 6.46 65.97
N ARG A 21 -19.97 5.19 66.34
CA ARG A 21 -19.86 3.98 65.49
C ARG A 21 -20.75 4.04 64.25
N GLY A 22 -20.23 3.61 63.11
CA GLY A 22 -20.99 3.38 61.87
C GLY A 22 -20.38 2.26 61.03
N ARG A 23 -20.87 1.04 61.25
CA ARG A 23 -20.61 -0.18 60.48
C ARG A 23 -21.32 -0.05 59.13
N GLY A 24 -20.64 -0.25 58.00
CA GLY A 24 -21.35 -0.51 56.73
C GLY A 24 -20.61 -0.16 55.44
N GLY A 25 -20.31 -1.19 54.65
CA GLY A 25 -20.45 -1.10 53.20
C GLY A 25 -19.17 -1.20 52.39
N ASP A 26 -18.80 -2.44 52.08
CA ASP A 26 -18.30 -2.88 50.77
C ASP A 26 -18.45 -1.85 49.64
N ARG A 27 -17.36 -1.17 49.31
CA ARG A 27 -17.10 -0.74 47.93
C ARG A 27 -15.69 -1.13 47.56
N GLY A 28 -15.51 -2.46 47.47
CA GLY A 28 -14.54 -3.03 46.55
C GLY A 28 -14.82 -2.43 45.17
N GLY A 29 -14.08 -1.38 44.84
CA GLY A 29 -14.05 -0.80 43.51
C GLY A 29 -13.53 -1.90 42.59
N ARG A 30 -14.47 -2.68 42.03
CA ARG A 30 -14.25 -3.48 40.84
C ARG A 30 -13.79 -2.49 39.79
N GLY A 31 -12.47 -2.29 39.70
CA GLY A 31 -11.85 -1.68 38.56
C GLY A 31 -12.48 -2.36 37.36
N ARG A 32 -13.21 -1.58 36.55
CA ARG A 32 -13.75 -2.09 35.30
C ARG A 32 -12.58 -2.82 34.64
N PRO A 33 -12.70 -4.13 34.34
CA PRO A 33 -11.64 -4.79 33.62
C PRO A 33 -11.41 -3.95 32.37
N ARG A 34 -10.19 -3.40 32.22
CA ARG A 34 -9.76 -2.84 30.95
C ARG A 34 -10.13 -3.91 29.95
N ARG A 35 -11.10 -3.63 29.08
CA ARG A 35 -11.51 -4.55 28.01
C ARG A 35 -10.21 -5.07 27.43
N ALA A 36 -9.97 -6.37 27.59
CA ALA A 36 -8.82 -7.02 27.00
C ALA A 36 -8.81 -6.57 25.55
N ARG A 37 -7.71 -5.95 25.13
CA ARG A 37 -7.46 -5.63 23.73
C ARG A 37 -7.66 -6.96 23.03
N ARG A 38 -8.76 -7.10 22.30
CA ARG A 38 -9.06 -8.32 21.55
C ARG A 38 -7.83 -8.56 20.71
N ASP A 39 -7.09 -9.61 21.04
CA ASP A 39 -5.97 -10.04 20.23
C ASP A 39 -6.52 -10.17 18.83
N ASN A 40 -5.93 -9.38 17.93
CA ASN A 40 -6.36 -9.29 16.56
C ASN A 40 -5.88 -10.59 15.90
N GLU A 41 -6.58 -11.69 16.18
CA GLU A 41 -6.44 -12.92 15.42
C GLU A 41 -6.49 -12.50 13.95
N GLU A 42 -5.38 -12.70 13.23
CA GLU A 42 -5.31 -12.41 11.80
C GLU A 42 -6.44 -13.18 11.12
N GLN A 43 -7.56 -12.50 10.87
CA GLN A 43 -8.72 -13.12 10.27
C GLN A 43 -8.30 -13.67 8.90
N LYS A 44 -8.33 -15.00 8.78
CA LYS A 44 -8.08 -15.72 7.53
C LYS A 44 -8.94 -15.08 6.43
N TRP A 45 -8.28 -14.59 5.37
CA TRP A 45 -8.95 -13.87 4.30
C TRP A 45 -9.98 -14.76 3.59
N VAL A 46 -11.22 -14.31 3.53
CA VAL A 46 -12.29 -14.93 2.74
C VAL A 46 -12.56 -14.05 1.51
N PRO A 47 -12.27 -14.53 0.29
CA PRO A 47 -12.44 -13.75 -0.93
C PRO A 47 -13.91 -13.60 -1.30
N VAL A 48 -14.27 -12.38 -1.68
CA VAL A 48 -15.66 -12.06 -2.09
C VAL A 48 -15.78 -12.02 -3.61
N THR A 49 -14.69 -11.72 -4.31
CA THR A 49 -14.65 -11.65 -5.78
C THR A 49 -14.30 -13.00 -6.42
N LYS A 50 -14.73 -13.17 -7.68
CA LYS A 50 -14.31 -14.31 -8.53
C LYS A 50 -12.79 -14.35 -8.68
N LEU A 51 -12.16 -13.18 -8.85
CA LEU A 51 -10.70 -13.05 -8.94
C LEU A 51 -10.02 -13.50 -7.64
N GLY A 52 -10.50 -13.03 -6.49
CA GLY A 52 -9.99 -13.43 -5.17
C GLY A 52 -10.07 -14.94 -4.95
N ARG A 53 -11.19 -15.57 -5.33
CA ARG A 53 -11.36 -17.02 -5.27
C ARG A 53 -10.33 -17.77 -6.12
N LEU A 54 -10.08 -17.31 -7.35
CA LEU A 54 -9.09 -17.96 -8.22
C LEU A 54 -7.65 -17.81 -7.72
N VAL A 55 -7.34 -16.67 -7.09
CA VAL A 55 -6.02 -16.42 -6.49
C VAL A 55 -5.84 -17.25 -5.23
N GLN A 56 -6.83 -17.28 -4.34
CA GLN A 56 -6.78 -18.12 -3.13
C GLN A 56 -6.70 -19.61 -3.45
N ALA A 57 -7.42 -20.07 -4.48
CA ALA A 57 -7.36 -21.45 -4.95
C ALA A 57 -6.05 -21.79 -5.71
N GLY A 58 -5.09 -20.86 -5.81
CA GLY A 58 -3.80 -21.08 -6.46
C GLY A 58 -3.86 -21.27 -7.98
N ARG A 59 -5.00 -20.93 -8.62
CA ARG A 59 -5.19 -21.06 -10.08
C ARG A 59 -4.55 -19.91 -10.84
N ILE A 60 -4.58 -18.71 -10.26
CA ILE A 60 -3.83 -17.55 -10.74
C ILE A 60 -2.60 -17.40 -9.84
N LYS A 61 -1.42 -17.68 -10.39
CA LYS A 61 -0.14 -17.63 -9.66
C LYS A 61 0.64 -16.35 -9.88
N SER A 62 0.26 -15.53 -10.86
CA SER A 62 1.01 -14.33 -11.24
C SER A 62 0.13 -13.11 -11.41
N LEU A 63 0.66 -11.96 -11.00
CA LEU A 63 0.04 -10.65 -11.25
C LEU A 63 0.05 -10.30 -12.74
N GLU A 64 1.03 -10.81 -13.49
CA GLU A 64 1.13 -10.63 -14.95
C GLU A 64 -0.08 -11.19 -15.69
N GLN A 65 -0.61 -12.35 -15.27
CA GLN A 65 -1.82 -12.93 -15.85
C GLN A 65 -3.05 -12.04 -15.65
N ILE A 66 -3.14 -11.36 -14.49
CA ILE A 66 -4.23 -10.41 -14.20
C ILE A 66 -4.14 -9.20 -15.14
N TYR A 67 -2.93 -8.66 -15.33
CA TYR A 67 -2.71 -7.52 -16.24
C TYR A 67 -2.93 -7.88 -17.70
N LEU A 68 -2.53 -9.07 -18.15
CA LEU A 68 -2.73 -9.53 -19.52
C LEU A 68 -4.21 -9.51 -19.91
N HIS A 69 -5.08 -9.98 -19.01
CA HIS A 69 -6.53 -9.98 -19.23
C HIS A 69 -7.23 -8.70 -18.75
N SER A 70 -6.48 -7.67 -18.33
CA SER A 70 -7.00 -6.37 -17.87
C SER A 70 -8.09 -6.50 -16.79
N LEU A 71 -7.95 -7.46 -15.88
CA LEU A 71 -8.96 -7.73 -14.85
C LEU A 71 -8.82 -6.73 -13.69
N PRO A 72 -9.93 -6.09 -13.25
CA PRO A 72 -9.87 -5.11 -12.17
C PRO A 72 -9.65 -5.78 -10.81
N ILE A 73 -8.61 -5.35 -10.09
CA ILE A 73 -8.32 -5.79 -8.72
C ILE A 73 -9.13 -4.92 -7.75
N LYS A 74 -9.99 -5.56 -6.95
CA LYS A 74 -10.85 -4.87 -5.96
C LYS A 74 -10.55 -5.26 -4.51
N GLU A 75 -9.69 -6.26 -4.30
CA GLU A 75 -9.27 -6.74 -2.98
C GLU A 75 -7.75 -6.62 -2.90
N TYR A 76 -7.22 -5.94 -1.87
CA TYR A 76 -5.78 -5.72 -1.74
C TYR A 76 -5.04 -7.00 -1.35
N GLN A 77 -5.74 -7.94 -0.69
CA GLN A 77 -5.21 -9.24 -0.28
C GLN A 77 -4.77 -10.09 -1.48
N ILE A 78 -5.33 -9.87 -2.67
CA ILE A 78 -4.87 -10.49 -3.92
C ILE A 78 -3.39 -10.16 -4.17
N ILE A 79 -2.98 -8.93 -3.87
CA ILE A 79 -1.61 -8.50 -4.11
C ILE A 79 -0.69 -9.00 -2.99
N ASP A 80 -1.18 -9.04 -1.75
CA ASP A 80 -0.42 -9.57 -0.62
C ASP A 80 -0.10 -11.07 -0.78
N THR A 81 -1.01 -11.82 -1.40
CA THR A 81 -0.79 -13.25 -1.70
C THR A 81 0.13 -13.46 -2.89
N LEU A 82 0.03 -12.65 -3.95
CA LEU A 82 0.83 -12.82 -5.17
C LEU A 82 2.24 -12.25 -5.09
N VAL A 83 2.47 -11.16 -4.35
CA VAL A 83 3.77 -10.46 -4.24
C VAL A 83 4.48 -10.80 -2.93
N GLY A 84 3.77 -11.37 -1.96
CA GLY A 84 4.31 -11.82 -0.68
C GLY A 84 4.48 -10.71 0.35
N PRO A 85 5.18 -10.98 1.48
CA PRO A 85 5.26 -10.08 2.63
C PRO A 85 6.08 -8.80 2.40
N SER A 86 6.70 -8.64 1.23
CA SER A 86 7.53 -7.47 0.89
C SER A 86 6.78 -6.13 0.90
N LEU A 87 5.43 -6.17 0.85
CA LEU A 87 4.54 -5.00 0.86
C LEU A 87 3.66 -4.93 2.12
N LYS A 88 4.00 -5.67 3.18
CA LYS A 88 3.28 -5.62 4.46
C LYS A 88 3.94 -4.60 5.39
N ASP A 89 3.17 -3.58 5.76
CA ASP A 89 3.54 -2.59 6.78
C ASP A 89 2.44 -2.52 7.84
N GLU A 90 2.85 -2.51 9.12
CA GLU A 90 1.95 -2.32 10.25
C GLU A 90 1.89 -0.84 10.64
N GLU A 91 0.79 -0.18 10.30
CA GLU A 91 0.58 1.22 10.68
C GLU A 91 -0.68 1.43 11.52
N VAL A 92 -0.66 2.44 12.40
CA VAL A 92 -1.72 2.68 13.39
C VAL A 92 -2.79 3.67 12.90
N ALA A 93 -2.44 4.57 11.97
CA ALA A 93 -3.33 5.62 11.51
C ALA A 93 -4.32 5.13 10.44
N THR A 94 -5.61 5.43 10.60
CA THR A 94 -6.68 5.03 9.67
C THR A 94 -6.47 5.56 8.25
N ALA A 95 -6.03 6.82 8.10
CA ALA A 95 -5.76 7.42 6.80
C ALA A 95 -4.58 6.75 6.07
N ILE A 96 -3.53 6.38 6.80
CA ILE A 96 -2.35 5.76 6.20
C ILE A 96 -2.65 4.32 5.80
N ARG A 97 -3.38 3.56 6.64
CA ARG A 97 -3.90 2.24 6.26
C ARG A 97 -4.73 2.30 4.97
N GLY A 98 -5.64 3.26 4.87
CA GLY A 98 -6.44 3.46 3.66
C GLY A 98 -5.58 3.77 2.42
N ALA A 99 -4.53 4.59 2.59
CA ALA A 99 -3.59 4.90 1.52
C ALA A 99 -2.78 3.68 1.08
N ILE A 100 -2.33 2.83 2.01
CA ILE A 100 -1.63 1.57 1.72
C ILE A 100 -2.54 0.62 0.94
N ILE A 101 -3.79 0.45 1.37
CA ILE A 101 -4.77 -0.38 0.67
C ILE A 101 -4.99 0.12 -0.76
N LEU A 102 -5.18 1.43 -0.94
CA LEU A 102 -5.37 2.01 -2.27
C LEU A 102 -4.11 1.88 -3.14
N ALA A 103 -2.92 2.02 -2.56
CA ALA A 103 -1.65 1.83 -3.25
C ALA A 103 -1.50 0.40 -3.76
N LYS A 104 -1.87 -0.60 -2.94
CA LYS A 104 -1.92 -2.00 -3.37
C LYS A 104 -2.88 -2.14 -4.56
N LEU A 105 -4.14 -1.71 -4.45
CA LEU A 105 -5.11 -1.83 -5.55
C LEU A 105 -4.68 -1.15 -6.86
N SER A 106 -3.80 -0.15 -6.79
CA SER A 106 -3.31 0.62 -7.94
C SER A 106 -1.87 0.29 -8.37
N VAL A 107 -1.36 -0.90 -8.01
CA VAL A 107 -0.08 -1.40 -8.55
C VAL A 107 -0.18 -1.51 -10.07
N ILE A 108 0.89 -1.11 -10.75
CA ILE A 108 1.00 -1.03 -12.21
C ILE A 108 2.27 -1.77 -12.64
N PRO A 109 2.25 -2.54 -13.75
CA PRO A 109 3.46 -3.11 -14.29
C PRO A 109 4.34 -2.00 -14.90
N VAL A 110 5.63 -2.00 -14.60
CA VAL A 110 6.60 -1.06 -15.18
C VAL A 110 7.50 -1.77 -16.18
N ARG A 111 7.57 -1.24 -17.40
CA ARG A 111 8.45 -1.78 -18.43
C ARG A 111 9.85 -1.20 -18.28
N ARG A 112 10.84 -2.07 -18.09
CA ARG A 112 12.26 -1.72 -18.12
C ARG A 112 12.87 -2.13 -19.46
N GLY A 113 13.91 -1.41 -19.86
CA GLY A 113 14.62 -1.58 -21.11
C GLY A 113 16.10 -1.23 -20.98
N TYR A 114 16.69 -0.91 -22.13
CA TYR A 114 18.10 -0.62 -22.30
C TYR A 114 18.24 0.73 -23.00
N TRP A 115 19.34 1.45 -22.72
CA TRP A 115 19.65 2.69 -23.42
C TRP A 115 20.14 2.46 -24.86
N GLY A 116 20.89 1.37 -25.05
CA GLY A 116 21.42 0.94 -26.35
C GLY A 116 21.47 -0.58 -26.42
N ASN A 117 22.67 -1.16 -26.33
CA ASN A 117 22.85 -2.61 -26.39
C ASN A 117 22.11 -3.33 -25.25
N LYS A 118 21.52 -4.48 -25.57
CA LYS A 118 20.77 -5.35 -24.63
C LYS A 118 21.72 -6.17 -23.75
N ILE A 119 22.56 -5.50 -22.97
CA ILE A 119 23.58 -6.11 -22.12
C ILE A 119 23.06 -6.24 -20.68
N GLY A 120 23.11 -7.45 -20.13
CA GLY A 120 22.73 -7.74 -18.75
C GLY A 120 21.22 -7.59 -18.50
N LYS A 121 20.83 -7.25 -17.27
CA LYS A 121 19.43 -6.99 -16.92
C LYS A 121 18.98 -5.60 -17.39
N PRO A 122 17.69 -5.40 -17.75
CA PRO A 122 17.14 -4.08 -18.05
C PRO A 122 17.31 -3.12 -16.86
N HIS A 123 17.82 -1.91 -17.12
CA HIS A 123 18.21 -0.94 -16.08
C HIS A 123 17.53 0.42 -16.24
N THR A 124 17.02 0.75 -17.44
CA THR A 124 16.45 2.06 -17.75
C THR A 124 15.05 1.94 -18.36
N VAL A 125 14.44 3.06 -18.76
CA VAL A 125 13.15 3.10 -19.48
C VAL A 125 13.36 2.74 -20.95
N PRO A 126 12.47 2.01 -21.63
CA PRO A 126 12.66 1.59 -23.03
C PRO A 126 12.63 2.74 -24.04
N CYS A 127 11.87 3.80 -23.78
CA CYS A 127 11.70 4.94 -24.68
C CYS A 127 11.56 6.24 -23.87
N LYS A 128 11.62 7.38 -24.56
CA LYS A 128 11.34 8.67 -23.91
C LYS A 128 9.84 8.74 -23.65
N VAL A 129 9.46 8.85 -22.38
CA VAL A 129 8.05 8.90 -21.97
C VAL A 129 7.74 10.22 -21.29
N THR A 130 6.56 10.76 -21.55
CA THR A 130 6.05 11.97 -20.92
C THR A 130 4.73 11.69 -20.21
N GLY A 131 4.64 12.14 -18.97
CA GLY A 131 3.47 12.04 -18.12
C GLY A 131 3.05 13.41 -17.61
N LYS A 132 1.75 13.61 -17.41
CA LYS A 132 1.18 14.91 -17.06
C LYS A 132 0.12 14.75 -15.98
N CYS A 133 0.16 15.62 -14.98
CA CYS A 133 -0.91 15.77 -14.00
C CYS A 133 -1.06 17.26 -13.66
N GLY A 134 -2.21 17.84 -13.98
CA GLY A 134 -2.43 19.29 -13.86
C GLY A 134 -1.46 20.09 -14.73
N SER A 135 -0.78 21.06 -14.12
CA SER A 135 0.27 21.87 -14.79
C SER A 135 1.63 21.19 -14.82
N VAL A 136 1.82 20.09 -14.06
CA VAL A 136 3.11 19.41 -13.94
C VAL A 136 3.25 18.37 -15.05
N THR A 137 4.34 18.47 -15.78
CA THR A 137 4.77 17.51 -16.80
C THR A 137 6.11 16.92 -16.39
N VAL A 138 6.23 15.61 -16.46
CA VAL A 138 7.47 14.87 -16.20
C VAL A 138 7.85 14.15 -17.47
N ARG A 139 9.12 14.22 -17.85
CA ARG A 139 9.71 13.52 -18.97
C ARG A 139 10.79 12.60 -18.44
N MET A 140 10.69 11.32 -18.77
CA MET A 140 11.73 10.32 -18.53
C MET A 140 12.47 10.08 -19.83
N VAL A 141 13.80 10.10 -19.74
CA VAL A 141 14.71 9.86 -20.85
C VAL A 141 15.61 8.68 -20.47
N PRO A 142 15.74 7.66 -21.33
CA PRO A 142 16.64 6.54 -21.08
C PRO A 142 18.07 7.03 -20.88
N ALA A 143 18.79 6.43 -19.93
CA ALA A 143 20.14 6.84 -19.54
C ALA A 143 21.13 5.65 -19.61
N PRO A 144 22.41 5.90 -19.93
CA PRO A 144 23.42 4.85 -19.94
C PRO A 144 23.64 4.25 -18.54
N ARG A 145 24.14 3.01 -18.49
CA ARG A 145 24.39 2.29 -17.22
C ARG A 145 25.32 3.08 -16.30
N GLY A 146 24.96 3.15 -15.02
CA GLY A 146 25.74 3.83 -13.99
C GLY A 146 25.48 5.34 -13.86
N SER A 147 24.53 5.88 -14.63
CA SER A 147 24.08 7.27 -14.48
C SER A 147 23.33 7.49 -13.16
N GLY A 148 22.69 6.46 -12.64
CA GLY A 148 21.78 6.53 -11.51
C GLY A 148 20.50 7.29 -11.83
N ILE A 149 19.67 7.45 -10.79
CA ILE A 149 18.40 8.17 -10.89
C ILE A 149 18.65 9.67 -10.73
N VAL A 150 18.68 10.39 -11.86
CA VAL A 150 18.78 11.85 -11.90
C VAL A 150 17.38 12.45 -11.84
N ALA A 151 16.88 12.62 -10.62
CA ALA A 151 15.56 13.16 -10.35
C ALA A 151 15.51 13.92 -9.02
N ALA A 152 14.48 14.76 -8.86
CA ALA A 152 14.15 15.36 -7.57
C ALA A 152 13.80 14.28 -6.53
N ARG A 153 13.88 14.63 -5.23
CA ARG A 153 13.71 13.70 -4.09
C ARG A 153 12.45 12.83 -4.17
N VAL A 154 11.36 13.38 -4.70
CA VAL A 154 10.04 12.74 -4.71
C VAL A 154 9.91 11.69 -5.83
N PRO A 155 10.10 12.03 -7.13
CA PRO A 155 10.16 11.04 -8.20
C PRO A 155 11.27 10.00 -8.01
N LYS A 156 12.40 10.38 -7.38
CA LYS A 156 13.50 9.46 -7.11
C LYS A 156 13.04 8.24 -6.31
N LYS A 157 12.22 8.43 -5.28
CA LYS A 157 11.64 7.30 -4.51
C LYS A 157 10.71 6.44 -5.35
N VAL A 158 9.84 7.06 -6.15
CA VAL A 158 8.90 6.33 -7.03
C VAL A 158 9.66 5.46 -8.04
N LEU A 159 10.72 6.00 -8.62
CA LEU A 159 11.59 5.30 -9.57
C LEU A 159 12.39 4.16 -8.93
N GLN A 160 12.79 4.31 -7.66
CA GLN A 160 13.42 3.24 -6.88
C GLN A 160 12.45 2.07 -6.67
N PHE A 161 11.19 2.34 -6.29
CA PHE A 161 10.17 1.30 -6.15
C PHE A 161 9.85 0.62 -7.50
N ALA A 162 9.93 1.36 -8.60
CA ALA A 162 9.78 0.79 -9.95
C ALA A 162 10.98 -0.08 -10.40
N GLY A 163 12.07 -0.10 -9.63
CA GLY A 163 13.29 -0.87 -9.96
C GLY A 163 14.05 -0.33 -11.18
N ILE A 164 13.93 0.96 -11.47
CA ILE A 164 14.71 1.66 -12.50
C ILE A 164 16.00 2.17 -11.85
N GLU A 165 17.14 1.78 -12.38
CA GLU A 165 18.46 2.14 -11.85
C GLU A 165 18.96 3.45 -12.46
N ASP A 166 18.81 3.60 -13.78
CA ASP A 166 19.35 4.71 -14.55
C ASP A 166 18.25 5.43 -15.32
N VAL A 167 18.06 6.73 -15.07
CA VAL A 167 17.11 7.55 -15.84
C VAL A 167 17.40 9.04 -15.67
N PHE A 168 17.32 9.78 -16.78
CA PHE A 168 17.28 11.23 -16.75
C PHE A 168 15.83 11.70 -16.68
N THR A 169 15.53 12.57 -15.72
CA THR A 169 14.20 13.16 -15.62
C THR A 169 14.25 14.67 -15.84
N SER A 170 13.24 15.18 -16.52
CA SER A 170 13.00 16.62 -16.66
C SER A 170 11.56 16.89 -16.23
N SER A 171 11.36 17.88 -15.38
CA SER A 171 10.03 18.28 -14.93
C SER A 171 9.79 19.76 -15.24
N ARG A 172 8.57 20.08 -15.67
CA ARG A 172 8.12 21.44 -15.98
C ARG A 172 6.74 21.66 -15.39
N GLY A 173 6.49 22.88 -14.88
CA GLY A 173 5.26 23.26 -14.19
C GLY A 173 5.47 23.46 -12.69
N SER A 174 4.38 23.53 -11.92
CA SER A 174 4.44 23.78 -10.48
C SER A 174 4.80 22.52 -9.67
N THR A 175 6.08 22.18 -9.66
CA THR A 175 6.63 20.98 -8.98
C THR A 175 6.56 21.02 -7.45
N LYS A 176 6.23 22.19 -6.86
CA LYS A 176 5.96 22.34 -5.43
C LYS A 176 4.72 21.54 -4.98
N THR A 177 3.78 21.28 -5.90
CA THR A 177 2.58 20.48 -5.62
C THR A 177 2.91 18.98 -5.63
N LEU A 178 3.28 18.45 -4.46
CA LEU A 178 3.77 17.07 -4.32
C LEU A 178 2.82 16.01 -4.90
N GLY A 179 1.51 16.14 -4.66
CA GLY A 179 0.52 15.17 -5.15
C GLY A 179 0.49 15.07 -6.67
N ASN A 180 0.44 16.20 -7.38
CA ASN A 180 0.45 16.21 -8.84
C ASN A 180 1.80 15.77 -9.39
N PHE A 181 2.89 16.11 -8.70
CA PHE A 181 4.22 15.71 -9.14
C PHE A 181 4.44 14.19 -9.08
N VAL A 182 3.97 13.55 -8.00
CA VAL A 182 3.98 12.08 -7.86
C VAL A 182 3.08 11.46 -8.93
N LYS A 183 1.85 11.94 -9.10
CA LYS A 183 0.90 11.43 -10.10
C LYS A 183 1.43 11.55 -11.53
N ALA A 184 2.07 12.67 -11.88
CA ALA A 184 2.70 12.84 -13.19
C ALA A 184 3.86 11.85 -13.42
N THR A 185 4.60 11.51 -12.36
CA THR A 185 5.66 10.49 -12.40
C THR A 185 5.06 9.09 -12.61
N PHE A 186 3.99 8.75 -11.89
CA PHE A 186 3.26 7.48 -12.08
C PHE A 186 2.66 7.36 -13.49
N ASP A 187 2.10 8.44 -14.04
CA ASP A 187 1.57 8.47 -15.41
C ASP A 187 2.66 8.19 -16.47
N CYS A 188 3.91 8.66 -16.23
CA CYS A 188 5.04 8.27 -17.09
C CYS A 188 5.27 6.75 -17.05
N LEU A 189 5.26 6.16 -15.85
CA LEU A 189 5.52 4.73 -15.67
C LEU A 189 4.42 3.88 -16.31
N LEU A 190 3.15 4.26 -16.18
CA LEU A 190 2.02 3.60 -16.83
C LEU A 190 2.21 3.56 -18.36
N LYS A 191 2.62 4.68 -18.95
CA LYS A 191 2.82 4.81 -20.40
C LYS A 191 4.01 4.04 -20.94
N THR A 192 4.85 3.44 -20.10
CA THR A 192 6.00 2.62 -20.56
C THR A 192 5.57 1.40 -21.37
N TYR A 193 4.39 0.82 -21.08
CA TYR A 193 3.78 -0.24 -21.88
C TYR A 193 2.92 0.29 -23.03
N GLY A 194 2.59 1.59 -23.05
CA GLY A 194 1.81 2.21 -24.13
C GLY A 194 2.59 2.38 -25.44
N PHE A 195 3.93 2.34 -25.38
CA PHE A 195 4.76 2.44 -26.58
C PHE A 195 5.09 1.07 -27.17
N LEU A 196 4.61 0.83 -28.39
CA LEU A 196 4.84 -0.41 -29.12
C LEU A 196 6.22 -0.39 -29.80
N THR A 197 7.20 -1.01 -29.14
CA THR A 197 8.53 -1.23 -29.71
C THR A 197 8.54 -2.40 -30.70
N PRO A 198 9.48 -2.45 -31.66
CA PRO A 198 9.61 -3.57 -32.60
C PRO A 198 9.66 -4.97 -31.97
N ASP A 199 10.21 -5.09 -30.75
CA ASP A 199 10.24 -6.35 -29.99
C ASP A 199 8.83 -6.96 -29.74
N PHE A 200 7.79 -6.11 -29.71
CA PHE A 200 6.40 -6.49 -29.47
C PHE A 200 5.52 -6.48 -30.73
N TRP A 201 6.12 -6.35 -31.92
CA TRP A 201 5.37 -6.41 -33.19
C TRP A 201 4.99 -7.83 -33.59
N ARG A 202 5.55 -8.85 -32.93
CA ARG A 202 5.19 -10.25 -33.18
C ARG A 202 3.73 -10.47 -32.81
N GLU A 203 3.03 -11.24 -33.63
CA GLU A 203 1.64 -11.60 -33.37
C GLU A 203 1.51 -12.32 -32.03
N THR A 204 0.62 -11.79 -31.18
CA THR A 204 0.32 -12.39 -29.89
C THR A 204 -0.76 -13.46 -30.06
N ARG A 205 -0.54 -14.64 -29.46
CA ARG A 205 -1.56 -15.68 -29.37
C ARG A 205 -2.43 -15.42 -28.17
N PHE A 206 -3.72 -15.17 -28.39
CA PHE A 206 -4.66 -14.94 -27.30
C PHE A 206 -4.90 -16.23 -26.51
N THR A 207 -4.62 -16.19 -25.22
CA THR A 207 -4.98 -17.25 -24.27
C THR A 207 -6.41 -17.04 -23.78
N LYS A 208 -7.07 -18.13 -23.37
CA LYS A 208 -8.40 -18.04 -22.75
C LYS A 208 -8.30 -17.25 -21.45
N SER A 209 -9.36 -16.50 -21.12
CA SER A 209 -9.41 -15.78 -19.85
C SER A 209 -9.53 -16.75 -18.67
N PRO A 210 -8.96 -16.43 -17.50
CA PRO A 210 -9.08 -17.26 -16.30
C PRO A 210 -10.55 -17.52 -15.91
N PHE A 211 -11.44 -16.57 -16.18
CA PHE A 211 -12.86 -16.76 -15.90
C PHE A 211 -13.53 -17.81 -16.79
N GLN A 212 -13.10 -17.92 -18.05
CA GLN A 212 -13.60 -18.97 -18.96
C GLN A 212 -12.98 -20.33 -18.62
N GLU A 213 -11.69 -20.37 -18.30
CA GLU A 213 -10.99 -21.63 -17.99
C GLU A 213 -11.49 -22.26 -16.69
N TYR A 214 -11.74 -21.45 -15.66
CA TYR A 214 -12.17 -21.92 -14.34
C TYR A 214 -13.66 -21.67 -14.07
N THR A 215 -14.50 -21.67 -15.13
CA THR A 215 -15.95 -21.44 -14.99
C THR A 215 -16.59 -22.44 -14.03
N ASP A 216 -16.25 -23.72 -14.13
CA ASP A 216 -16.83 -24.78 -13.30
C ASP A 216 -16.54 -24.58 -11.81
N LEU A 217 -15.32 -24.18 -11.48
CA LEU A 217 -14.91 -23.88 -10.12
C LEU A 217 -15.64 -22.64 -9.57
N LEU A 218 -15.86 -21.63 -10.41
CA LEU A 218 -16.55 -20.41 -10.01
C LEU A 218 -18.06 -20.59 -9.85
N ALA A 219 -18.64 -21.59 -10.53
CA ALA A 219 -20.04 -21.98 -10.40
C ALA A 219 -20.33 -22.70 -9.07
N MET A 220 -19.30 -23.27 -8.42
CA MET A 220 -19.46 -23.90 -7.11
C MET A 220 -19.89 -22.87 -6.04
N PRO A 221 -20.77 -23.26 -5.09
CA PRO A 221 -21.17 -22.39 -3.99
C PRO A 221 -19.97 -21.98 -3.14
N THR A 222 -19.91 -20.70 -2.80
CA THR A 222 -18.79 -20.07 -2.07
C THR A 222 -18.42 -20.78 -0.77
N ALA A 223 -19.39 -21.41 -0.09
CA ALA A 223 -19.18 -22.14 1.17
C ALA A 223 -18.38 -23.44 1.00
N LYS A 224 -18.48 -24.14 -0.14
CA LYS A 224 -17.76 -25.40 -0.37
C LYS A 224 -16.32 -25.19 -0.81
N THR A 225 -16.02 -24.07 -1.47
CA THR A 225 -14.67 -23.78 -1.99
C THR A 225 -13.65 -23.54 -0.88
N VAL A 226 -14.09 -22.97 0.26
CA VAL A 226 -13.23 -22.70 1.43
C VAL A 226 -12.85 -24.01 2.16
N GLN A 227 -13.71 -25.02 2.14
CA GLN A 227 -13.44 -26.32 2.79
C GLN A 227 -12.46 -27.19 1.98
N ILE A 228 -12.52 -27.15 0.65
CA ILE A 228 -11.62 -27.92 -0.22
C ILE A 228 -10.15 -27.52 0.00
N THR A 229 -9.87 -26.24 0.24
CA THR A 229 -8.51 -25.77 0.51
C THR A 229 -7.95 -26.28 1.84
N GLU A 230 -8.79 -26.55 2.84
CA GLU A 230 -8.34 -27.10 4.14
C GLU A 230 -8.07 -28.61 4.08
N GLU A 231 -8.79 -29.35 3.22
CA GLU A 231 -8.56 -30.79 3.02
C GLU A 231 -7.35 -31.10 2.13
N THR A 232 -6.96 -30.21 1.23
CA THR A 232 -5.77 -30.40 0.36
C THR A 232 -4.44 -30.05 1.02
N GLU A 233 -4.47 -29.36 2.16
CA GLU A 233 -3.26 -28.99 2.94
C GLU A 233 -3.00 -29.92 4.14
N ALA A 234 -3.84 -30.96 4.33
CA ALA A 234 -3.72 -31.97 5.37
C ALA A 234 -3.05 -33.27 4.87
#